data_AF-A0A161V6J7-F1
#
_entry.id   AF-A0A161V6J7-F1
#
_cell.length_a   1.000
_cell.length_b   1.000
_cell.length_c   1.000
_cell.angle_alpha   90.00
_cell.angle_beta   90.00
_cell.angle_gamma   90.00
#
_symmetry.space_group_name_H-M   'P 1'
#
loop_
_entity.id
_entity.type
_entity.pdbx_description
1 polymer ?
#
loop_
_entity_poly.entity_id
_entity_poly.type
_entity_poly.pdbx_seq_one_letter_code
_entity_poly.pdbx_strand_id
1 'polypeptide(L)'
;MQNDSEYVTVKANYFKTGLHAYAGELTLGNRGLVFDAQTMGKITIPYVQMRVVWVQVVLRHFYRGIIVEAPDGRQFHFVTSRTRQLLHVLNHYLPTGTVRHYRAKTKR
;
A
#
# COMPACT_ATOMS: atom_id res chain seq x y z
N MET A 1 9.66 -25.80 -11.21
CA MET A 1 9.59 -25.52 -9.76
C MET A 1 9.09 -24.09 -9.60
N GLN A 2 7.80 -23.91 -9.27
CA GLN A 2 7.24 -22.59 -8.97
C GLN A 2 7.65 -22.23 -7.53
N ASN A 3 8.41 -21.15 -7.35
CA ASN A 3 8.76 -20.68 -6.02
C ASN A 3 7.53 -20.02 -5.39
N ASP A 4 7.04 -20.62 -4.31
CA ASP A 4 5.82 -20.30 -3.56
C ASP A 4 6.00 -19.12 -2.57
N SER A 5 6.86 -18.15 -2.90
CA SER A 5 7.42 -17.24 -1.89
C SER A 5 7.40 -15.79 -2.36
N GLU A 6 6.33 -15.05 -2.05
CA GLU A 6 6.41 -13.68 -1.53
C GLU A 6 5.02 -13.16 -1.13
N TYR A 7 4.29 -13.95 -0.32
CA TYR A 7 3.16 -13.40 0.42
C TYR A 7 3.70 -12.60 1.60
N VAL A 8 3.58 -11.28 1.55
CA VAL A 8 3.92 -10.40 2.67
C VAL A 8 2.64 -9.95 3.34
N THR A 9 2.41 -10.43 4.56
CA THR A 9 1.30 -10.00 5.42
C THR A 9 1.83 -9.13 6.55
N VAL A 10 1.23 -7.96 6.73
CA VAL A 10 1.58 -7.01 7.79
C VAL A 10 0.32 -6.46 8.46
N LYS A 11 0.42 -6.08 9.74
CA LYS A 11 -0.62 -5.27 10.37
C LYS A 11 -0.61 -3.87 9.76
N ALA A 12 -1.78 -3.35 9.42
CA ALA A 12 -1.94 -2.02 8.86
C ALA A 12 -3.25 -1.37 9.30
N ASN A 13 -3.28 -0.05 9.21
CA ASN A 13 -4.51 0.73 9.35
C ASN A 13 -4.92 1.27 7.99
N TYR A 14 -6.15 1.01 7.58
CA TYR A 14 -6.78 1.62 6.40
C TYR A 14 -7.54 2.87 6.80
N PHE A 15 -7.21 4.01 6.20
CA PHE A 15 -7.90 5.28 6.43
C PHE A 15 -8.91 5.49 5.30
N LYS A 16 -10.18 5.17 5.58
CA LYS A 16 -11.30 5.44 4.64
C LYS A 16 -11.57 6.93 4.53
N THR A 17 -11.39 7.65 5.64
CA THR A 17 -11.37 9.11 5.73
C THR A 17 -10.20 9.53 6.62
N GLY A 18 -9.80 10.80 6.59
CA GLY A 18 -8.69 11.29 7.42
C GLY A 18 -8.87 11.12 8.93
N LEU A 19 -10.10 10.83 9.40
CA LEU A 19 -10.46 10.71 10.80
C LEU A 19 -10.78 9.27 11.24
N HIS A 20 -11.15 8.39 10.30
CA HIS A 20 -11.58 7.02 10.61
C HIS A 20 -10.60 6.01 10.05
N ALA A 21 -9.99 5.23 10.94
CA ALA A 21 -9.06 4.16 10.63
C ALA A 21 -9.64 2.79 10.98
N TYR A 22 -9.49 1.84 10.09
CA TYR A 22 -9.81 0.43 10.30
C TYR A 22 -8.51 -0.34 10.45
N ALA A 23 -8.32 -1.00 11.60
CA ALA A 23 -7.18 -1.88 11.82
C ALA A 23 -7.42 -3.23 11.16
N GLY A 24 -6.40 -3.77 10.51
CA GLY A 24 -6.50 -5.05 9.80
C GLY A 24 -5.15 -5.60 9.37
N GLU A 25 -5.22 -6.60 8.50
CA GLU A 25 -4.07 -7.22 7.87
C GLU A 25 -3.99 -6.81 6.40
N LEU A 26 -2.82 -6.38 5.98
CA LEU A 26 -2.51 -6.06 4.60
C LEU A 26 -1.58 -7.13 4.04
N THR A 27 -2.06 -7.85 3.04
CA THR A 27 -1.36 -8.92 2.35
C THR A 27 -1.06 -8.51 0.93
N LEU A 28 0.22 -8.51 0.55
CA LEU A 28 0.62 -8.51 -0.86
C LEU A 28 0.83 -9.95 -1.27
N GLY A 29 0.10 -10.38 -2.29
CA GLY A 29 0.28 -11.69 -2.92
C GLY A 29 0.49 -11.56 -4.42
N ASN A 30 0.44 -12.68 -5.12
CA ASN A 30 0.83 -12.75 -6.53
C ASN A 30 -0.10 -11.96 -7.47
N ARG A 31 -1.34 -11.69 -7.04
CA ARG A 31 -2.36 -11.01 -7.87
C ARG A 31 -2.59 -9.55 -7.50
N GLY A 32 -2.06 -9.10 -6.35
CA GLY A 32 -2.30 -7.77 -5.85
C GLY A 32 -2.31 -7.69 -4.34
N LEU A 33 -2.92 -6.61 -3.87
CA LEU A 33 -3.07 -6.24 -2.47
C LEU A 33 -4.43 -6.68 -1.94
N VAL A 34 -4.44 -7.27 -0.76
CA VAL A 34 -5.63 -7.62 -0.01
C VAL A 34 -5.53 -6.97 1.36
N PHE A 35 -6.56 -6.25 1.77
CA PHE A 35 -6.68 -5.75 3.13
C PHE A 35 -7.92 -6.36 3.78
N ASP A 36 -7.75 -6.98 4.93
CA ASP A 36 -8.83 -7.60 5.70
C ASP A 36 -8.94 -6.94 7.07
N ALA A 37 -10.08 -6.29 7.32
CA ALA A 37 -10.42 -5.72 8.62
C ALA A 37 -11.77 -6.25 9.08
N GLN A 38 -11.80 -6.84 10.28
CA GLN A 38 -13.00 -7.45 10.86
C GLN A 38 -14.22 -6.52 10.85
N THR A 39 -14.01 -5.22 11.04
CA THR A 39 -15.09 -4.21 11.17
C THR A 39 -15.56 -3.61 9.85
N MET A 40 -14.85 -3.82 8.74
CA MET A 40 -15.15 -3.21 7.44
C MET A 40 -15.26 -4.25 6.31
N GLY A 41 -14.79 -5.47 6.55
CA GLY A 41 -14.62 -6.50 5.54
C GLY A 41 -13.33 -6.32 4.75
N LYS A 42 -13.35 -6.86 3.53
CA LYS A 42 -12.17 -7.08 2.72
C LYS A 42 -12.08 -6.12 1.54
N ILE A 43 -10.94 -5.47 1.38
CA ILE A 43 -10.55 -4.72 0.17
C ILE A 43 -9.60 -5.59 -0.63
N THR A 44 -9.79 -5.69 -1.94
CA THR A 44 -8.84 -6.35 -2.85
C THR A 44 -8.55 -5.41 -4.02
N ILE A 45 -7.27 -5.14 -4.25
CA ILE A 45 -6.78 -4.26 -5.32
C ILE A 45 -5.78 -5.06 -6.16
N PRO A 46 -6.17 -5.53 -7.35
CA PRO A 46 -5.26 -6.16 -8.30
C PRO A 46 -4.14 -5.20 -8.72
N TYR A 47 -2.93 -5.72 -9.00
CA TYR A 47 -1.81 -4.87 -9.45
C TYR A 47 -2.13 -4.07 -10.71
N VAL A 48 -2.90 -4.65 -11.63
CA VAL A 48 -3.34 -3.98 -12.87
C VAL A 48 -4.27 -2.78 -12.63
N GLN A 49 -4.85 -2.66 -11.42
CA GLN A 49 -5.69 -1.54 -11.01
C GLN A 49 -4.92 -0.52 -10.16
N MET A 50 -3.60 -0.65 -10.02
CA MET A 50 -2.76 0.31 -9.31
C MET A 50 -2.12 1.26 -10.33
N ARG A 51 -2.68 2.47 -10.47
CA ARG A 51 -2.12 3.50 -11.35
C ARG A 51 -0.81 4.04 -10.77
N VAL A 52 -0.81 4.35 -9.48
CA VAL A 52 0.38 4.82 -8.74
C VAL A 52 0.32 4.28 -7.32
N VAL A 53 1.48 3.93 -6.75
CA VAL A 53 1.61 3.65 -5.32
C VAL A 53 2.54 4.68 -4.69
N TRP A 54 1.98 5.58 -3.89
CA TRP A 54 2.73 6.63 -3.21
C TRP A 54 3.23 6.15 -1.85
N VAL A 55 4.54 6.16 -1.65
CA VAL A 55 5.17 5.83 -0.37
C VAL A 55 5.17 7.06 0.53
N GLN A 56 4.54 6.97 1.68
CA GLN A 56 4.52 8.05 2.67
C GLN A 56 5.80 8.03 3.52
N VAL A 57 6.57 9.11 3.47
CA VAL A 57 7.78 9.30 4.29
C VAL A 57 7.56 10.43 5.30
N VAL A 58 7.89 10.18 6.56
CA VAL A 58 7.80 11.13 7.69
C VAL A 58 9.18 11.32 8.30
N LEU A 59 9.44 12.52 8.84
CA LEU A 59 10.74 12.91 9.41
C LEU A 59 11.93 12.61 8.46
N ARG A 60 11.70 12.75 7.15
CA ARG A 60 12.65 12.52 6.04
C ARG A 60 13.22 11.09 5.88
N HIS A 61 13.05 10.20 6.86
CA HIS A 61 13.69 8.87 6.85
C HIS A 61 12.75 7.70 7.17
N PHE A 62 11.55 7.95 7.71
CA PHE A 62 10.66 6.90 8.21
C PHE A 62 9.51 6.67 7.25
N TYR A 63 9.41 5.44 6.75
CA TYR A 63 8.25 5.01 5.97
C TYR A 63 7.05 4.80 6.88
N ARG A 64 5.97 5.55 6.64
CA ARG A 64 4.73 5.49 7.42
C ARG A 64 3.68 4.59 6.79
N GLY A 65 3.67 4.48 5.47
CA GLY A 65 2.60 3.77 4.77
C GLY A 65 2.68 3.93 3.26
N ILE A 66 1.62 3.48 2.60
CA ILE A 66 1.42 3.62 1.15
C ILE A 66 0.03 4.19 0.86
N ILE A 67 -0.09 4.94 -0.24
CA ILE A 67 -1.38 5.30 -0.85
C ILE A 67 -1.43 4.62 -2.20
N VAL A 68 -2.41 3.75 -2.41
CA VAL A 68 -2.66 3.13 -3.71
C VAL A 68 -3.70 3.98 -4.44
N GLU A 69 -3.35 4.47 -5.62
CA GLU A 69 -4.21 5.28 -6.47
C GLU A 69 -4.72 4.45 -7.64
N ALA A 70 -6.03 4.33 -7.77
CA ALA A 70 -6.69 3.61 -8.86
C ALA A 70 -6.83 4.50 -10.12
N PRO A 71 -7.06 3.91 -11.32
CA PRO A 71 -7.24 4.66 -12.56
C PRO A 71 -8.36 5.72 -12.50
N ASP A 72 -9.41 5.44 -11.75
CA ASP A 72 -10.57 6.32 -11.53
C ASP A 72 -10.31 7.44 -10.50
N GLY A 73 -9.09 7.55 -9.97
CA GLY A 73 -8.69 8.57 -9.01
C GLY A 73 -9.02 8.24 -7.56
N ARG A 74 -9.66 7.09 -7.26
CA ARG A 74 -9.83 6.65 -5.88
C ARG A 74 -8.48 6.35 -5.25
N GLN A 75 -8.36 6.67 -3.96
CA GLN A 75 -7.14 6.45 -3.20
C GLN A 75 -7.41 5.58 -1.98
N PHE A 76 -6.51 4.63 -1.75
CA PHE A 76 -6.56 3.71 -0.62
C PHE A 76 -5.33 3.93 0.26
N HIS A 77 -5.55 4.45 1.46
CA HIS A 77 -4.50 4.92 2.35
C HIS A 77 -4.23 3.86 3.42
N PHE A 78 -3.06 3.24 3.38
CA PHE A 78 -2.65 2.20 4.32
C PHE A 78 -1.41 2.65 5.11
N VAL A 79 -1.50 2.61 6.44
CA VAL A 79 -0.40 2.98 7.34
C VAL A 79 0.11 1.74 8.05
N THR A 80 1.42 1.50 7.99
CA THR A 80 2.08 0.38 8.67
C THR A 80 3.55 0.69 8.95
N SER A 81 4.06 0.20 10.08
CA SER A 81 5.48 0.28 10.41
C SER A 81 6.36 -0.61 9.53
N ARG A 82 5.76 -1.60 8.83
CA ARG A 82 6.47 -2.56 7.97
C ARG A 82 6.45 -2.19 6.50
N THR A 83 6.34 -0.90 6.19
CA THR A 83 6.22 -0.40 4.81
C THR A 83 7.37 -0.88 3.92
N ARG A 84 8.61 -0.99 4.44
CA ARG A 84 9.76 -1.49 3.65
C ARG A 84 9.54 -2.89 3.06
N GLN A 85 8.89 -3.79 3.81
CA GLN A 85 8.59 -5.15 3.34
C GLN A 85 7.57 -5.10 2.18
N LEU A 86 6.59 -4.20 2.27
CA LEU A 86 5.64 -3.98 1.18
C LEU A 86 6.31 -3.45 -0.08
N LEU A 87 7.23 -2.50 0.06
CA LEU A 87 7.92 -1.90 -1.09
C LEU A 87 8.76 -2.91 -1.86
N HIS A 88 9.39 -3.87 -1.17
CA HIS A 88 10.14 -4.95 -1.83
C HIS A 88 9.25 -5.72 -2.81
N VAL A 89 8.08 -6.17 -2.36
CA VAL A 89 7.11 -6.89 -3.18
C VAL A 89 6.50 -6.00 -4.26
N LEU A 90 6.12 -4.77 -3.93
CA LEU A 90 5.52 -3.84 -4.90
C LEU A 90 6.49 -3.50 -6.04
N ASN A 91 7.78 -3.30 -5.74
CA ASN A 91 8.79 -3.04 -6.76
C ASN A 91 9.08 -4.28 -7.64
N HIS A 92 8.81 -5.49 -7.13
CA HIS A 92 8.94 -6.71 -7.91
C HIS A 92 7.78 -6.91 -8.89
N TYR A 93 6.53 -6.68 -8.45
CA TYR A 93 5.34 -6.97 -9.25
C TYR A 93 4.82 -5.80 -10.10
N LEU A 94 5.14 -4.56 -9.75
CA LEU A 94 4.67 -3.38 -10.50
C LEU A 94 5.70 -2.90 -11.53
N PRO A 95 5.24 -2.34 -12.67
CA PRO A 95 6.13 -1.71 -13.63
C PRO A 95 6.97 -0.60 -12.99
N THR A 96 8.20 -0.43 -13.46
CA THR A 96 9.11 0.63 -13.01
C THR A 96 8.42 2.00 -13.08
N GLY A 97 8.52 2.79 -12.01
CA GLY A 97 7.92 4.12 -11.92
C GLY A 97 6.47 4.15 -11.41
N THR A 98 5.86 2.99 -11.15
CA THR A 98 4.52 2.92 -10.49
C THR A 98 4.62 3.24 -9.00
N VAL A 99 5.65 2.72 -8.32
CA VAL A 99 5.95 3.06 -6.92
C VAL A 99 6.73 4.37 -6.88
N ARG A 100 6.23 5.36 -6.13
CA ARG A 100 6.80 6.71 -6.07
C ARG A 100 6.86 7.21 -4.64
N HIS A 101 7.91 7.93 -4.26
CA HIS A 101 7.92 8.59 -2.96
C HIS A 101 6.96 9.78 -2.95
N TYR A 102 6.06 9.81 -1.97
CA TYR A 102 5.20 10.95 -1.73
C TYR A 102 6.05 12.12 -1.22
N ARG A 103 6.43 13.01 -2.12
CA ARG A 103 7.05 14.29 -1.76
C ARG A 103 5.90 15.25 -1.49
N ALA A 104 5.63 15.54 -0.21
CA ALA A 104 4.75 16.66 0.12
C ALA A 104 5.28 17.88 -0.65
N LYS A 105 4.43 18.51 -1.48
CA LYS A 105 4.79 19.74 -2.19
C LYS A 105 5.29 20.71 -1.13
N THR A 106 6.60 20.95 -1.11
CA THR A 106 7.17 22.05 -0.35
C THR A 106 6.55 23.29 -0.97
N LYS A 107 5.61 23.96 -0.27
CA LYS A 107 5.18 25.30 -0.66
C LYS A 107 6.46 26.13 -0.74
N ARG A 108 6.84 26.52 -1.96
CA ARG A 108 7.77 27.63 -2.16
C ARG A 108 7.01 28.91 -1.85
#